data_AF-A0A7V0XP43-F1
#
_entry.id   AF-A0A7V0XP43-F1
#
_cell.length_a   1.000
_cell.length_b   1.000
_cell.length_c   1.000
_cell.angle_alpha   90.00
_cell.angle_beta   90.00
_cell.angle_gamma   90.00
#
_symmetry.space_group_name_H-M   'P 1'
#
loop_
_entity.id
_entity.type
_entity.pdbx_description
1 polymer ?
#
loop_
_entity_poly.entity_id
_entity_poly.type
_entity_poly.pdbx_seq_one_letter_code
_entity_poly.pdbx_strand_id
1 'polypeptide(L)'
;MIRLQRPRTILSIFLLLFLASCHSDYLSLSYKIHHSAAWNDDHTRIALFITTKAFRAPKGIARFPDGGISKTVYTETSLYLFEPDTKSIYKTGRLENFPVQWNIKIAFSDSLVYYSVSPPTEWEQKLENAETESDSLKIYALKEAYSHPFVFNERTKEISRADSSTFSRLYSEERKADIQPLYNQINEVPLSELGLVLQEIYPKPAKEYINDFISSSKGGSALTKRAIAEQIIAPLSKSEIRSILKSINEYGDNLEGLEKQEYEFYSEDKIKLLKKLL
;
A
#
# COMPACT_ATOMS: atom_id res chain seq x y z
N MET A 1 -53.26 14.24 35.67
CA MET A 1 -53.07 13.96 34.23
C MET A 1 -51.66 14.43 33.85
N ILE A 2 -50.66 13.54 33.92
CA ILE A 2 -49.24 13.88 33.70
C ILE A 2 -48.97 13.82 32.19
N ARG A 3 -48.75 14.96 31.55
CA ARG A 3 -48.32 15.03 30.14
C ARG A 3 -46.85 14.63 30.08
N LEU A 4 -46.57 13.41 29.64
CA LEU A 4 -45.24 13.02 29.16
C LEU A 4 -44.87 13.89 27.94
N GLN A 5 -43.95 14.83 28.11
CA GLN A 5 -43.27 15.48 27.00
C GLN A 5 -42.47 14.42 26.23
N ARG A 6 -42.84 14.21 24.96
CA ARG A 6 -42.17 13.28 24.05
C ARG A 6 -40.72 13.71 23.76
N PRO A 7 -39.76 12.77 23.66
CA PRO A 7 -38.36 13.06 23.41
C PRO A 7 -38.13 13.36 21.92
N ARG A 8 -38.53 14.55 21.44
CA ARG A 8 -38.26 14.96 20.05
C ARG A 8 -36.80 15.38 19.82
N THR A 9 -36.08 15.76 20.87
CA THR A 9 -34.66 16.14 20.81
C THR A 9 -33.70 14.96 20.69
N ILE A 10 -34.06 13.76 21.17
CA ILE A 10 -33.18 12.58 21.14
C ILE A 10 -33.06 12.01 19.71
N LEU A 11 -34.13 12.08 18.90
CA LEU A 11 -34.14 11.55 17.54
C LEU A 11 -33.22 12.35 16.57
N SER A 12 -33.13 13.67 16.76
CA SER A 12 -32.30 14.54 15.92
C SER A 12 -30.79 14.40 16.20
N ILE A 13 -30.41 14.10 17.44
CA ILE A 13 -29.00 13.85 17.82
C ILE A 13 -28.53 12.51 17.23
N PHE A 14 -29.39 11.50 17.21
CA PHE A 14 -29.08 10.20 16.61
C PHE A 14 -28.87 10.28 15.09
N LEU A 15 -29.65 11.11 14.38
CA LEU A 15 -29.50 11.31 12.94
C LEU A 15 -28.18 12.02 12.56
N LEU A 16 -27.70 12.95 13.40
CA LEU A 16 -26.41 13.63 13.21
C LEU A 16 -25.20 12.70 13.42
N LEU A 17 -25.33 11.72 14.31
CA LEU A 17 -24.28 10.69 14.52
C LEU A 17 -24.12 9.76 13.31
N PHE A 18 -25.15 9.59 12.47
CA PHE A 18 -25.06 8.79 11.24
C PHE A 18 -24.38 9.49 10.07
N LEU A 19 -24.17 10.81 10.12
CA LEU A 19 -23.52 11.57 9.05
C LEU A 19 -22.00 11.71 9.24
N ALA A 20 -21.46 11.35 10.41
CA ALA A 20 -20.03 11.34 10.63
C ALA A 20 -19.40 10.11 9.96
N SER A 21 -18.46 10.32 9.02
CA SER A 21 -17.74 9.24 8.35
C SER A 21 -17.11 8.27 9.36
N CYS A 22 -17.29 6.96 9.19
CA CYS A 22 -16.68 5.94 10.05
C CYS A 22 -15.18 5.74 9.82
N HIS A 23 -14.59 6.45 8.85
CA HIS A 23 -13.19 6.33 8.47
C HIS A 23 -12.48 7.67 8.54
N SER A 24 -11.21 7.65 8.97
CA SER A 24 -10.24 8.75 8.93
C SER A 24 -10.30 9.49 7.60
N ASP A 25 -10.22 10.81 7.62
CA ASP A 25 -10.15 11.63 6.40
C ASP A 25 -8.80 11.55 5.69
N TYR A 26 -7.80 11.00 6.39
CA TYR A 26 -6.45 10.81 5.88
C TYR A 26 -6.28 9.46 5.18
N LEU A 27 -5.66 9.52 4.00
CA LEU A 27 -5.21 8.35 3.27
C LEU A 27 -3.97 7.74 3.95
N SER A 28 -3.96 6.43 4.13
CA SER A 28 -2.80 5.66 4.58
C SER A 28 -2.29 4.81 3.43
N LEU A 29 -0.99 4.88 3.15
CA LEU A 29 -0.31 4.03 2.18
C LEU A 29 0.44 2.90 2.89
N SER A 30 0.49 1.74 2.26
CA SER A 30 1.39 0.66 2.64
C SER A 30 1.85 -0.13 1.43
N TYR A 31 2.98 -0.82 1.56
CA TYR A 31 3.38 -1.84 0.63
C TYR A 31 3.96 -3.05 1.38
N LYS A 32 3.91 -4.22 0.74
CA LYS A 32 4.45 -5.47 1.26
C LYS A 32 5.24 -6.18 0.16
N ILE A 33 6.49 -6.51 0.44
CA ILE A 33 7.30 -7.39 -0.41
C ILE A 33 6.94 -8.84 -0.08
N HIS A 34 6.71 -9.66 -1.10
CA HIS A 34 6.45 -11.08 -0.93
C HIS A 34 7.75 -11.85 -0.65
N HIS A 35 7.67 -12.91 0.17
CA HIS A 35 8.84 -13.63 0.65
C HIS A 35 9.62 -14.44 -0.42
N SER A 36 9.17 -14.41 -1.67
CA SER A 36 9.72 -15.23 -2.77
C SER A 36 10.53 -14.43 -3.78
N ALA A 37 11.05 -13.27 -3.38
CA ALA A 37 11.99 -12.53 -4.20
C ALA A 37 13.18 -13.44 -4.58
N ALA A 38 13.64 -13.37 -5.83
CA ALA A 38 14.67 -14.24 -6.37
C ALA A 38 15.70 -13.46 -7.19
N TRP A 39 16.97 -13.80 -7.01
CA TRP A 39 18.09 -13.30 -7.82
C TRP A 39 18.08 -13.94 -9.20
N ASN A 40 18.50 -13.18 -10.20
CA ASN A 40 18.92 -13.75 -11.49
C ASN A 40 20.28 -14.46 -11.38
N ASP A 41 20.69 -15.13 -12.46
CA ASP A 41 21.87 -15.98 -12.49
C ASP A 41 23.17 -15.28 -12.07
N ASP A 42 23.34 -14.01 -12.44
CA ASP A 42 24.55 -13.22 -12.15
C ASP A 42 24.46 -12.39 -10.86
N HIS A 43 23.35 -12.50 -10.10
CA HIS A 43 23.09 -11.74 -8.87
C HIS A 43 23.14 -10.21 -9.04
N THR A 44 22.83 -9.69 -10.22
CA THR A 44 22.75 -8.24 -10.47
C THR A 44 21.34 -7.70 -10.28
N ARG A 45 20.31 -8.57 -10.35
CA ARG A 45 18.90 -8.16 -10.36
C ARG A 45 18.03 -9.11 -9.55
N ILE A 46 16.99 -8.56 -8.96
CA ILE A 46 16.02 -9.28 -8.13
C ILE A 46 14.64 -9.15 -8.76
N ALA A 47 13.99 -10.28 -9.02
CA ALA A 47 12.58 -10.34 -9.32
C ALA A 47 11.79 -10.47 -8.02
N LEU A 48 10.77 -9.63 -7.83
CA LEU A 48 9.97 -9.60 -6.61
C LEU A 48 8.52 -9.19 -6.91
N PHE A 49 7.58 -9.70 -6.11
CA PHE A 49 6.23 -9.16 -6.08
C PHE A 49 6.09 -8.17 -4.93
N ILE A 50 5.45 -7.03 -5.22
CA ILE A 50 5.09 -6.03 -4.23
C ILE A 50 3.58 -5.84 -4.28
N THR A 51 2.93 -5.97 -3.12
CA THR A 51 1.54 -5.56 -2.93
C THR A 51 1.52 -4.15 -2.38
N THR A 52 0.93 -3.21 -3.11
CA THR A 52 0.71 -1.83 -2.70
C THR A 52 -0.74 -1.61 -2.32
N LYS A 53 -0.99 -0.84 -1.26
CA LYS A 53 -2.33 -0.58 -0.73
C LYS A 53 -2.48 0.88 -0.33
N ALA A 54 -3.63 1.46 -0.63
CA ALA A 54 -4.09 2.72 -0.05
C ALA A 54 -5.41 2.47 0.67
N PHE A 55 -5.55 2.99 1.89
CA PHE A 55 -6.71 2.74 2.72
C PHE A 55 -6.99 3.91 3.68
N ARG A 56 -8.22 4.00 4.15
CA ARG A 56 -8.63 4.92 5.22
C ARG A 56 -8.88 4.10 6.48
N ALA A 57 -8.13 4.39 7.54
CA ALA A 57 -8.27 3.72 8.83
C ALA A 57 -9.65 4.02 9.44
N PRO A 58 -10.28 3.10 10.19
CA PRO A 58 -11.52 3.39 10.89
C PRO A 58 -11.32 4.43 12.01
N LYS A 59 -12.36 5.22 12.31
CA LYS A 59 -12.36 6.24 13.37
C LYS A 59 -13.58 6.12 14.27
N GLY A 60 -13.48 6.69 15.47
CA GLY A 60 -14.57 6.68 16.47
C GLY A 60 -14.97 5.25 16.85
N ILE A 61 -16.27 4.99 16.88
CA ILE A 61 -16.83 3.68 17.28
C ILE A 61 -16.42 2.54 16.34
N ALA A 62 -16.14 2.83 15.07
CA ALA A 62 -15.78 1.82 14.08
C ALA A 62 -14.40 1.18 14.35
N ARG A 63 -13.60 1.74 15.27
CA ARG A 63 -12.32 1.17 15.70
C ARG A 63 -12.50 0.07 16.76
N PHE A 64 -13.65 -0.02 17.43
CA PHE A 64 -13.85 -0.98 18.51
C PHE A 64 -14.50 -2.28 17.99
N PRO A 65 -14.14 -3.46 18.54
CA PRO A 65 -13.19 -3.69 19.64
C PRO A 65 -11.72 -3.93 19.23
N ASP A 66 -11.47 -4.28 17.96
CA ASP A 66 -10.23 -4.90 17.47
C ASP A 66 -9.40 -4.00 16.54
N GLY A 67 -9.70 -2.71 16.52
CA GLY A 67 -9.10 -1.76 15.58
C GLY A 67 -9.96 -1.51 14.35
N GLY A 68 -11.00 -2.32 14.09
CA GLY A 68 -11.98 -2.08 13.03
C GLY A 68 -11.49 -2.36 11.61
N ILE A 69 -12.42 -2.32 10.64
CA ILE A 69 -12.12 -2.61 9.23
C ILE A 69 -11.77 -1.32 8.49
N SER A 70 -10.54 -1.27 7.96
CA SER A 70 -10.10 -0.18 7.07
C SER A 70 -10.89 -0.18 5.76
N LYS A 71 -11.24 1.00 5.26
CA LYS A 71 -11.78 1.15 3.91
C LYS A 71 -10.62 1.15 2.91
N THR A 72 -10.45 0.06 2.17
CA THR A 72 -9.47 -0.02 1.08
C THR A 72 -9.92 0.87 -0.08
N VAL A 73 -9.04 1.77 -0.50
CA VAL A 73 -9.25 2.67 -1.65
C VAL A 73 -8.57 2.09 -2.89
N TYR A 74 -7.38 1.52 -2.71
CA TYR A 74 -6.58 0.93 -3.77
C TYR A 74 -5.82 -0.28 -3.23
N THR A 75 -5.72 -1.32 -4.05
CA THR A 75 -4.83 -2.45 -3.80
C THR A 75 -4.37 -2.99 -5.14
N GLU A 76 -3.10 -3.35 -5.22
CA GLU A 76 -2.51 -3.94 -6.41
C GLU A 76 -1.35 -4.84 -6.01
N THR A 77 -1.16 -5.96 -6.71
CA THR A 77 0.04 -6.77 -6.59
C THR A 77 0.70 -6.86 -7.95
N SER A 78 1.96 -6.48 -8.03
CA SER A 78 2.68 -6.35 -9.28
C SER A 78 4.06 -6.99 -9.20
N LEU A 79 4.54 -7.52 -10.32
CA LEU A 79 5.90 -8.01 -10.50
C LEU A 79 6.80 -6.82 -10.77
N TYR A 80 7.94 -6.81 -10.08
CA TYR A 80 9.00 -5.83 -10.23
C TYR A 80 10.33 -6.52 -10.51
N LEU A 81 11.17 -5.81 -11.24
CA LEU A 81 12.59 -6.07 -11.35
C LEU A 81 13.34 -4.95 -10.65
N PHE A 82 14.21 -5.31 -9.72
CA PHE A 82 14.99 -4.39 -8.91
C PHE A 82 16.48 -4.60 -9.17
N GLU A 83 17.21 -3.51 -9.36
CA GLU A 83 18.67 -3.49 -9.51
C GLU A 83 19.28 -2.85 -8.25
N PRO A 84 19.84 -3.66 -7.32
CA PRO A 84 20.37 -3.18 -6.04
C PRO A 84 21.42 -2.07 -6.17
N ASP A 85 22.32 -2.18 -7.15
CA ASP A 85 23.45 -1.25 -7.31
C ASP A 85 22.99 0.15 -7.70
N THR A 86 22.01 0.24 -8.60
CA THR A 86 21.47 1.52 -9.09
C THR A 86 20.26 1.99 -8.28
N LYS A 87 19.71 1.11 -7.43
CA LYS A 87 18.42 1.27 -6.74
C LYS A 87 17.25 1.55 -7.68
N SER A 88 17.37 1.13 -8.93
CA SER A 88 16.29 1.28 -9.91
C SER A 88 15.31 0.13 -9.76
N ILE A 89 14.02 0.43 -9.88
CA ILE A 89 12.97 -0.57 -9.92
C ILE A 89 12.08 -0.35 -11.13
N TYR A 90 11.66 -1.44 -11.76
CA TYR A 90 10.75 -1.40 -12.90
C TYR A 90 9.59 -2.38 -12.71
N LYS A 91 8.36 -1.87 -12.86
CA LYS A 91 7.13 -2.67 -12.84
C LYS A 91 6.93 -3.36 -14.18
N THR A 92 6.87 -4.69 -14.17
CA THR A 92 6.82 -5.50 -15.39
C THR A 92 5.46 -6.13 -15.67
N GLY A 93 4.66 -6.37 -14.64
CA GLY A 93 3.37 -7.05 -14.78
C GLY A 93 2.51 -6.85 -13.55
N ARG A 94 1.20 -7.06 -13.71
CA ARG A 94 0.22 -6.98 -12.64
C ARG A 94 -0.48 -8.34 -12.49
N LEU A 95 -0.67 -8.78 -11.25
CA LEU A 95 -1.57 -9.88 -10.96
C LEU A 95 -3.00 -9.35 -10.90
N GLU A 96 -3.95 -10.12 -11.41
CA GLU A 96 -5.37 -9.78 -11.25
C GLU A 96 -5.70 -9.65 -9.76
N ASN A 97 -6.41 -8.57 -9.43
CA ASN A 97 -6.66 -8.19 -8.04
C ASN A 97 -7.54 -9.26 -7.35
N PHE A 98 -7.00 -9.89 -6.31
CA PHE A 98 -7.80 -10.62 -5.34
C PHE A 98 -7.37 -10.29 -3.91
N PRO A 99 -8.31 -10.16 -2.95
CA PRO A 99 -8.00 -9.73 -1.59
C PRO A 99 -7.46 -10.88 -0.73
N VAL A 100 -6.29 -11.45 -1.06
CA VAL A 100 -5.68 -12.49 -0.21
C VAL A 100 -4.15 -12.48 -0.32
N GLN A 101 -3.50 -12.90 0.77
CA GLN A 101 -2.08 -13.25 0.82
C GLN A 101 -1.81 -14.43 -0.12
N TRP A 102 -1.35 -14.18 -1.35
CA TRP A 102 -0.95 -15.25 -2.27
C TRP A 102 0.39 -15.85 -1.86
N ASN A 103 0.51 -17.17 -2.02
CA ASN A 103 1.78 -17.86 -2.05
C ASN A 103 2.35 -17.72 -3.46
N ILE A 104 3.40 -16.92 -3.59
CA ILE A 104 4.07 -16.71 -4.87
C ILE A 104 5.42 -17.41 -4.80
N LYS A 105 5.83 -18.07 -5.88
CA LYS A 105 7.18 -18.61 -6.06
C LYS A 105 7.78 -18.03 -7.33
N ILE A 106 9.04 -17.64 -7.31
CA ILE A 106 9.73 -17.00 -8.43
C ILE A 106 10.99 -17.81 -8.76
N ALA A 107 11.26 -17.99 -10.05
CA ALA A 107 12.54 -18.45 -10.57
C ALA A 107 13.01 -17.46 -11.63
N PHE A 108 14.21 -16.92 -11.48
CA PHE A 108 14.76 -15.94 -12.41
C PHE A 108 15.99 -16.53 -13.09
N SER A 109 15.91 -16.68 -14.42
CA SER A 109 17.03 -17.16 -15.23
C SER A 109 17.18 -16.31 -16.48
N ASP A 110 18.41 -15.88 -16.75
CA ASP A 110 18.76 -14.98 -17.85
C ASP A 110 17.88 -13.71 -17.87
N SER A 111 17.00 -13.62 -18.88
CA SER A 111 16.05 -12.52 -19.09
C SER A 111 14.60 -12.98 -18.94
N LEU A 112 14.37 -14.09 -18.24
CA LEU A 112 13.07 -14.72 -18.06
C LEU A 112 12.76 -14.85 -16.55
N VAL A 113 11.65 -14.27 -16.14
CA VAL A 113 11.13 -14.40 -14.78
C VAL A 113 9.96 -15.35 -14.82
N TYR A 114 10.15 -16.55 -14.29
CA TYR A 114 9.08 -17.52 -14.10
C TYR A 114 8.45 -17.33 -12.73
N TYR A 115 7.14 -17.44 -12.65
CA TYR A 115 6.45 -17.38 -11.37
C TYR A 115 5.22 -18.28 -11.33
N SER A 116 4.95 -18.82 -10.15
CA SER A 116 3.74 -19.57 -9.84
C SER A 116 3.02 -18.90 -8.69
N VAL A 117 1.69 -18.85 -8.78
CA VAL A 117 0.83 -18.16 -7.84
C VAL A 117 -0.21 -19.15 -7.35
N SER A 118 -0.31 -19.33 -6.04
CA SER A 118 -1.31 -20.18 -5.42
C SER A 118 -1.91 -19.51 -4.18
N PRO A 119 -3.17 -19.81 -3.84
CA PRO A 119 -3.77 -19.29 -2.62
C PRO A 119 -3.03 -19.83 -1.38
N PRO A 120 -3.15 -19.14 -0.23
CA PRO A 120 -2.51 -19.58 1.02
C PRO A 120 -3.17 -20.85 1.58
N THR A 121 -4.48 -20.98 1.32
CA THR A 121 -5.30 -22.16 1.58
C THR A 121 -5.64 -22.82 0.25
N GLU A 122 -6.04 -24.08 0.26
CA GLU A 122 -6.49 -24.77 -0.96
C GLU A 122 -7.68 -24.05 -1.62
N TRP A 123 -7.81 -24.22 -2.95
CA TRP A 123 -8.87 -23.59 -3.73
C TRP A 123 -10.26 -24.06 -3.30
N GLU A 124 -10.34 -25.31 -2.86
CA GLU A 124 -11.53 -25.98 -2.37
C GLU A 124 -12.09 -25.25 -1.15
N GLN A 125 -11.23 -24.90 -0.19
CA GLN A 125 -11.62 -24.12 0.97
C GLN A 125 -12.11 -22.72 0.59
N LYS A 126 -11.55 -22.10 -0.46
CA LYS A 126 -12.06 -20.81 -0.96
C LYS A 126 -13.46 -20.95 -1.55
N LEU A 127 -13.72 -22.02 -2.30
CA LEU A 127 -15.03 -22.32 -2.89
C LEU A 127 -16.08 -22.61 -1.81
N GLU A 128 -15.72 -23.34 -0.74
CA GLU A 128 -16.63 -23.60 0.40
C GLU A 128 -17.06 -22.31 1.12
N ASN A 129 -16.19 -21.31 1.15
CA ASN A 129 -16.46 -20.01 1.78
C ASN A 129 -17.12 -18.99 0.84
N ALA A 130 -17.46 -19.37 -0.40
CA ALA A 130 -18.14 -18.48 -1.33
C ALA A 130 -19.60 -18.27 -0.90
N GLU A 131 -19.97 -17.02 -0.59
CA GLU A 131 -21.33 -16.69 -0.13
C GLU A 131 -22.34 -16.67 -1.28
N THR A 132 -21.89 -16.45 -2.51
CA THR A 132 -22.73 -16.31 -3.70
C THR A 132 -22.20 -17.10 -4.89
N GLU A 133 -23.09 -17.44 -5.83
CA GLU A 133 -22.71 -18.09 -7.10
C GLU A 133 -21.71 -17.22 -7.90
N SER A 134 -21.89 -15.90 -7.87
CA SER A 134 -20.97 -14.94 -8.50
C SER A 134 -19.56 -15.08 -7.93
N ASP A 135 -19.44 -15.27 -6.61
CA ASP A 135 -18.14 -15.42 -5.96
C ASP A 135 -17.51 -16.77 -6.29
N SER A 136 -18.29 -17.84 -6.34
CA SER A 136 -17.82 -19.16 -6.79
C SER A 136 -17.27 -19.11 -8.23
N LEU A 137 -17.98 -18.47 -9.15
CA LEU A 137 -17.54 -18.32 -10.55
C LEU A 137 -16.22 -17.53 -10.65
N LYS A 138 -16.06 -16.47 -9.87
CA LYS A 138 -14.78 -15.73 -9.79
C LYS A 138 -13.65 -16.63 -9.28
N ILE A 139 -13.90 -17.44 -8.25
CA ILE A 139 -12.89 -18.36 -7.70
C ILE A 139 -12.51 -19.42 -8.74
N TYR A 140 -13.46 -19.98 -9.49
CA TYR A 140 -13.17 -20.92 -10.58
C TYR A 140 -12.31 -20.29 -11.68
N ALA A 141 -12.67 -19.09 -12.14
CA ALA A 141 -11.90 -18.38 -13.15
C ALA A 141 -10.45 -18.13 -12.68
N LEU A 142 -10.26 -17.79 -11.42
CA LEU A 142 -8.93 -17.61 -10.83
C LEU A 142 -8.16 -18.94 -10.72
N LYS A 143 -8.81 -20.02 -10.28
CA LYS A 143 -8.21 -21.35 -10.22
C LYS A 143 -7.71 -21.78 -11.60
N GLU A 144 -8.50 -21.53 -12.64
CA GLU A 144 -8.11 -21.80 -14.02
C GLU A 144 -6.96 -20.89 -14.48
N ALA A 145 -7.05 -19.58 -14.24
CA ALA A 145 -6.02 -18.62 -14.63
C ALA A 145 -4.65 -18.96 -14.01
N TYR A 146 -4.62 -19.31 -12.73
CA TYR A 146 -3.39 -19.59 -11.97
C TYR A 146 -3.05 -21.09 -11.88
N SER A 147 -3.67 -21.93 -12.71
CA SER A 147 -3.39 -23.38 -12.77
C SER A 147 -2.00 -23.72 -13.34
N HIS A 148 -1.37 -22.75 -14.02
CA HIS A 148 -0.06 -22.91 -14.63
C HIS A 148 0.89 -21.80 -14.15
N PRO A 149 2.21 -22.08 -14.10
CA PRO A 149 3.19 -21.02 -13.97
C PRO A 149 3.14 -20.06 -15.16
N PHE A 150 3.65 -18.86 -14.95
CA PHE A 150 3.81 -17.83 -15.96
C PHE A 150 5.29 -17.59 -16.19
N VAL A 151 5.60 -17.02 -17.36
CA VAL A 151 6.92 -16.48 -17.66
C VAL A 151 6.75 -15.06 -18.17
N PHE A 152 7.49 -14.13 -17.58
CA PHE A 152 7.69 -12.79 -18.08
C PHE A 152 9.03 -12.74 -18.82
N ASN A 153 9.00 -12.31 -20.08
CA ASN A 153 10.21 -12.10 -20.87
C ASN A 153 10.62 -10.63 -20.84
N GLU A 154 11.77 -10.35 -20.26
CA GLU A 154 12.25 -8.97 -20.11
C GLU A 154 12.56 -8.27 -21.43
N ARG A 155 12.92 -9.02 -22.47
CA ARG A 155 13.28 -8.46 -23.77
C ARG A 155 12.04 -8.07 -24.57
N THR A 156 11.03 -8.94 -24.59
CA THR A 156 9.79 -8.69 -25.33
C THR A 156 8.75 -7.93 -24.51
N LYS A 157 8.91 -7.90 -23.18
CA LYS A 157 7.93 -7.38 -22.21
C LYS A 157 6.59 -8.12 -22.23
N GLU A 158 6.59 -9.36 -22.70
CA GLU A 158 5.39 -10.20 -22.77
C GLU A 158 5.31 -11.18 -21.61
N ILE A 159 4.07 -11.47 -21.21
CA ILE A 159 3.75 -12.51 -20.23
C ILE A 159 3.05 -13.65 -20.99
N SER A 160 3.52 -14.87 -20.80
CA SER A 160 2.88 -16.07 -21.32
C SER A 160 2.77 -17.14 -20.24
N ARG A 161 1.98 -18.19 -20.51
CA ARG A 161 1.98 -19.40 -19.67
C ARG A 161 3.30 -20.13 -19.88
N ALA A 162 3.80 -20.73 -18.80
CA ALA A 162 4.96 -21.59 -18.79
C ALA A 162 4.56 -23.02 -18.42
N ASP A 163 5.34 -23.98 -18.91
CA ASP A 163 5.18 -25.37 -18.56
C ASP A 163 5.64 -25.63 -17.11
N SER A 164 4.86 -26.42 -16.37
CA SER A 164 5.11 -26.72 -14.94
C SER A 164 6.42 -27.48 -14.72
N SER A 165 6.84 -28.34 -15.65
CA SER A 165 8.12 -29.05 -15.55
C SER A 165 9.31 -28.11 -15.77
N THR A 166 9.15 -27.14 -16.68
CA THR A 166 10.15 -26.08 -16.90
C THR A 166 10.33 -25.24 -15.64
N PHE A 167 9.24 -24.78 -15.02
CA PHE A 167 9.29 -24.03 -13.77
C PHE A 167 9.95 -24.84 -12.65
N SER A 168 9.55 -26.11 -12.47
CA SER A 168 10.07 -26.97 -11.41
C SER A 168 11.57 -27.23 -11.54
N ARG A 169 12.10 -27.27 -12.76
CA ARG A 169 13.54 -27.41 -13.01
C ARG A 169 14.34 -26.14 -12.69
N LEU A 170 13.76 -24.97 -12.94
CA LEU A 170 14.43 -23.67 -12.75
C LEU A 170 14.29 -23.13 -11.32
N TYR A 171 13.24 -23.53 -10.61
CA TYR A 171 13.00 -23.11 -9.25
C TYR A 171 14.03 -23.69 -8.28
N SER A 172 14.73 -22.81 -7.57
CA SER A 172 15.65 -23.18 -6.49
C SER A 172 15.53 -22.20 -5.33
N GLU A 173 15.41 -22.73 -4.10
CA GLU A 173 15.41 -21.91 -2.88
C GLU A 173 16.76 -21.22 -2.65
N GLU A 174 17.86 -21.73 -3.23
CA GLU A 174 19.19 -21.13 -3.09
C GLU A 174 19.30 -19.75 -3.75
N ARG A 175 18.44 -19.47 -4.73
CA ARG A 175 18.39 -18.18 -5.44
C ARG A 175 17.48 -17.16 -4.77
N LYS A 176 16.87 -17.51 -3.65
CA LYS A 176 15.95 -16.63 -2.93
C LYS A 176 16.71 -15.45 -2.32
N ALA A 177 16.20 -14.24 -2.52
CA ALA A 177 16.76 -13.06 -1.90
C ALA A 177 16.33 -12.97 -0.43
N ASP A 178 17.26 -12.53 0.43
CA ASP A 178 16.92 -12.19 1.81
C ASP A 178 16.00 -10.95 1.82
N ILE A 179 14.84 -11.11 2.44
CA ILE A 179 13.79 -10.10 2.47
C ILE A 179 14.17 -8.91 3.34
N GLN A 180 14.94 -9.09 4.41
CA GLN A 180 15.22 -8.00 5.34
C GLN A 180 16.17 -6.95 4.70
N PRO A 181 17.31 -7.31 4.10
CA PRO A 181 18.15 -6.38 3.35
C PRO A 181 17.39 -5.78 2.15
N LEU A 182 16.61 -6.59 1.44
CA LEU A 182 15.82 -6.12 0.30
C LEU A 182 14.80 -5.05 0.72
N TYR A 183 14.10 -5.25 1.83
CA TYR A 183 13.15 -4.28 2.36
C TYR A 183 13.81 -2.94 2.69
N ASN A 184 15.02 -2.96 3.26
CA ASN A 184 15.77 -1.74 3.54
C ASN A 184 16.16 -0.99 2.25
N GLN A 185 16.55 -1.70 1.19
CA GLN A 185 16.89 -1.08 -0.09
C GLN A 185 15.65 -0.52 -0.79
N ILE A 186 14.54 -1.27 -0.81
CA ILE A 186 13.27 -0.82 -1.41
C ILE A 186 12.68 0.37 -0.65
N ASN A 187 12.93 0.50 0.66
CA ASN A 187 12.52 1.68 1.44
C ASN A 187 13.19 2.98 0.96
N GLU A 188 14.25 2.92 0.17
CA GLU A 188 14.90 4.11 -0.39
C GLU A 188 14.38 4.47 -1.78
N VAL A 189 13.69 3.54 -2.45
CA VAL A 189 13.12 3.74 -3.79
C VAL A 189 11.92 4.71 -3.71
N PRO A 190 11.80 5.70 -4.61
CA PRO A 190 10.67 6.62 -4.63
C PRO A 190 9.32 5.89 -4.67
N LEU A 191 8.34 6.34 -3.88
CA LEU A 191 7.07 5.62 -3.77
C LEU A 191 6.27 5.60 -5.09
N SER A 192 6.46 6.60 -5.95
CA SER A 192 5.87 6.62 -7.29
C SER A 192 6.38 5.47 -8.18
N GLU A 193 7.63 5.05 -8.04
CA GLU A 193 8.19 3.92 -8.80
C GLU A 193 7.64 2.58 -8.33
N LEU A 194 7.16 2.52 -7.08
CA LEU A 194 6.40 1.39 -6.54
C LEU A 194 4.91 1.44 -6.94
N GLY A 195 4.48 2.37 -7.79
CA GLY A 195 3.09 2.53 -8.22
C GLY A 195 2.19 3.24 -7.20
N LEU A 196 2.76 3.82 -6.13
CA LEU A 196 2.01 4.61 -5.15
C LEU A 196 1.97 6.09 -5.55
N VAL A 197 1.32 6.39 -6.68
CA VAL A 197 1.15 7.76 -7.18
C VAL A 197 -0.10 8.40 -6.57
N LEU A 198 0.10 9.42 -5.73
CA LEU A 198 -0.98 10.01 -4.93
C LEU A 198 -2.14 10.54 -5.77
N GLN A 199 -1.83 11.29 -6.84
CA GLN A 199 -2.82 11.92 -7.70
C GLN A 199 -3.63 10.90 -8.54
N GLU A 200 -3.07 9.72 -8.81
CA GLU A 200 -3.79 8.65 -9.51
C GLU A 200 -4.71 7.89 -8.55
N ILE A 201 -4.23 7.64 -7.32
CA ILE A 201 -4.93 6.82 -6.32
C ILE A 201 -6.05 7.59 -5.60
N TYR A 202 -5.81 8.86 -5.27
CA TYR A 202 -6.73 9.66 -4.47
C TYR A 202 -6.62 11.15 -4.84
N PRO A 203 -7.08 11.54 -6.05
CA PRO A 203 -6.86 12.86 -6.61
C PRO A 203 -7.43 13.97 -5.73
N LYS A 204 -6.60 14.97 -5.41
CA LYS A 204 -7.02 16.21 -4.75
C LYS A 204 -6.02 17.36 -5.00
N PRO A 205 -6.41 18.62 -4.77
CA PRO A 205 -5.51 19.76 -4.94
C PRO A 205 -4.25 19.64 -4.07
N ALA A 206 -3.09 20.04 -4.61
CA ALA A 206 -1.80 20.01 -3.90
C ALA A 206 -1.86 20.69 -2.52
N LYS A 207 -2.57 21.82 -2.43
CA LYS A 207 -2.80 22.55 -1.17
C LYS A 207 -3.46 21.68 -0.09
N GLU A 208 -4.38 20.80 -0.45
CA GLU A 208 -5.02 19.90 0.51
C GLU A 208 -4.08 18.79 1.00
N TYR A 209 -3.18 18.29 0.15
CA TYR A 209 -2.12 17.38 0.61
C TYR A 209 -1.16 18.07 1.56
N ILE A 210 -0.77 19.32 1.27
CA ILE A 210 0.11 20.10 2.13
C ILE A 210 -0.55 20.37 3.48
N ASN A 211 -1.83 20.74 3.49
CA ASN A 211 -2.58 20.93 4.73
C ASN A 211 -2.66 19.64 5.55
N ASP A 212 -2.96 18.50 4.92
CA ASP A 212 -2.94 17.20 5.60
C ASP A 212 -1.55 16.87 6.16
N PHE A 213 -0.48 17.17 5.42
CA PHE A 213 0.89 16.97 5.87
C PHE A 213 1.18 17.82 7.10
N ILE A 214 0.76 19.08 7.12
CA ILE A 214 0.92 19.98 8.27
C ILE A 214 0.13 19.47 9.48
N SER A 215 -1.17 19.20 9.34
CA SER A 215 -2.07 18.93 10.46
C SER A 215 -2.05 17.47 10.96
N SER A 216 -1.54 16.52 10.18
CA SER A 216 -1.54 15.11 10.58
C SER A 216 -0.52 14.82 11.70
N SER A 217 -1.03 14.69 12.94
CA SER A 217 -0.31 14.04 14.05
C SER A 217 -0.47 12.52 13.96
N LYS A 218 -1.73 12.04 14.00
CA LYS A 218 -2.11 10.61 13.97
C LYS A 218 -2.68 10.11 12.63
N GLY A 219 -2.95 11.02 11.70
CA GLY A 219 -3.57 10.72 10.41
C GLY A 219 -2.56 10.33 9.32
N GLY A 220 -2.89 9.32 8.52
CA GLY A 220 -2.02 8.86 7.43
C GLY A 220 -0.78 8.10 7.91
N SER A 221 -0.25 7.21 7.07
CA SER A 221 0.95 6.44 7.41
C SER A 221 2.21 7.27 7.19
N ALA A 222 3.34 6.83 7.73
CA ALA A 222 4.66 7.41 7.42
C ALA A 222 4.92 7.41 5.90
N LEU A 223 4.45 6.37 5.19
CA LEU A 223 4.53 6.28 3.74
C LEU A 223 3.65 7.32 3.05
N THR A 224 2.46 7.65 3.56
CA THR A 224 1.67 8.78 3.03
C THR A 224 2.44 10.09 3.16
N LYS A 225 3.01 10.37 4.35
CA LYS A 225 3.78 11.60 4.60
C LYS A 225 4.97 11.68 3.64
N ARG A 226 5.70 10.57 3.48
CA ARG A 226 6.79 10.44 2.50
C ARG A 226 6.32 10.71 1.07
N ALA A 227 5.21 10.11 0.64
CA ALA A 227 4.67 10.31 -0.70
C ALA A 227 4.28 11.77 -0.96
N ILE A 228 3.69 12.46 0.03
CA ILE A 228 3.37 13.89 -0.09
C ILE A 228 4.66 14.71 -0.22
N ALA A 229 5.68 14.42 0.59
CA ALA A 229 6.96 15.10 0.50
C ALA A 229 7.63 14.90 -0.87
N GLU A 230 7.70 13.67 -1.36
CA GLU A 230 8.34 13.30 -2.63
C GLU A 230 7.60 13.83 -3.86
N GLN A 231 6.26 13.73 -3.88
CA GLN A 231 5.49 13.94 -5.11
C GLN A 231 4.82 15.31 -5.18
N ILE A 232 4.50 15.92 -4.04
CA ILE A 232 3.73 17.18 -3.97
C ILE A 232 4.61 18.35 -3.53
N ILE A 233 5.46 18.15 -2.51
CA ILE A 233 6.25 19.24 -1.93
C ILE A 233 7.61 19.40 -2.62
N ALA A 234 8.27 18.31 -3.03
CA ALA A 234 9.58 18.38 -3.69
C ALA A 234 9.62 19.25 -4.97
N PRO A 235 8.55 19.34 -5.80
CA PRO A 235 8.53 20.25 -6.94
C PRO A 235 8.44 21.75 -6.58
N LEU A 236 8.16 22.11 -5.33
CA LEU A 236 8.02 23.51 -4.90
C LEU A 236 9.38 24.20 -4.75
N SER A 237 9.37 25.53 -4.74
CA SER A 237 10.58 26.32 -4.47
C SER A 237 11.06 26.14 -3.02
N LYS A 238 12.37 26.33 -2.79
CA LYS A 238 12.95 26.29 -1.42
C LYS A 238 12.28 27.27 -0.46
N SER A 239 11.81 28.42 -0.94
CA SER A 239 11.03 29.39 -0.15
C SER A 239 9.68 28.84 0.30
N GLU A 240 8.97 28.16 -0.60
CA GLU A 240 7.68 27.53 -0.27
C GLU A 240 7.88 26.37 0.72
N ILE A 241 8.90 25.54 0.53
CA ILE A 241 9.25 24.46 1.45
C ILE A 241 9.56 25.01 2.86
N ARG A 242 10.32 26.11 2.95
CA ARG A 242 10.58 26.81 4.23
C ARG A 242 9.30 27.36 4.84
N SER A 243 8.36 27.86 4.04
CA SER A 243 7.05 28.30 4.53
C SER A 243 6.26 27.13 5.13
N ILE A 244 6.26 25.96 4.49
CA ILE A 244 5.60 24.76 5.02
C ILE A 244 6.23 24.33 6.35
N LEU A 245 7.57 24.33 6.45
CA LEU A 245 8.28 24.06 7.72
C LEU A 245 7.85 25.01 8.83
N LYS A 246 7.72 26.31 8.52
CA LYS A 246 7.24 27.31 9.48
C LYS A 246 5.81 26.99 9.93
N SER A 247 4.92 26.65 8.98
CA SER A 247 3.53 26.30 9.29
C SER A 247 3.38 25.03 10.12
N ILE A 248 4.29 24.05 10.00
CA ILE A 248 4.35 22.88 10.89
C ILE A 248 4.60 23.30 12.33
N ASN A 249 5.60 24.16 12.55
CA ASN A 249 5.93 24.65 13.89
C ASN A 249 4.80 25.52 14.46
N GLU A 250 4.27 26.46 13.67
CA GLU A 250 3.15 27.32 14.07
C GLU A 250 1.90 26.50 14.42
N TYR A 251 1.62 25.44 13.67
CA TYR A 251 0.50 24.54 13.99
C TYR A 251 0.73 23.83 15.33
N GLY A 252 1.93 23.28 15.56
CA GLY A 252 2.28 22.63 16.82
C GLY A 252 2.25 23.57 18.03
N ASP A 253 2.66 24.83 17.86
CA ASP A 253 2.65 25.84 18.93
C ASP A 253 1.23 26.24 19.36
N ASN A 254 0.25 26.10 18.46
CA ASN A 254 -1.16 26.35 18.74
C ASN A 254 -1.87 25.16 19.41
N LEU A 255 -1.22 24.00 19.53
CA LEU A 255 -1.75 22.85 20.25
C LEU A 255 -1.40 22.94 21.73
N GLU A 256 -2.19 22.31 22.58
CA GLU A 256 -1.96 22.27 24.03
C GLU A 256 -2.03 20.83 24.58
N GLY A 257 -1.43 20.63 25.74
CA GLY A 257 -1.49 19.36 26.50
C GLY A 257 -1.03 18.15 25.70
N LEU A 258 -1.82 17.07 25.75
CA LEU A 258 -1.51 15.79 25.12
C LEU A 258 -1.44 15.89 23.59
N GLU A 259 -2.29 16.73 22.97
CA GLU A 259 -2.30 16.89 21.52
C GLU A 259 -1.00 17.50 21.02
N LYS A 260 -0.44 18.46 21.76
CA LYS A 260 0.88 19.04 21.46
C LYS A 260 1.99 18.00 21.54
N GLN A 261 2.06 17.26 22.66
CA GLN A 261 3.09 16.25 22.87
C GLN A 261 3.06 15.16 21.77
N GLU A 262 1.86 14.70 21.40
CA GLU A 262 1.69 13.73 20.33
C GLU A 262 2.09 14.33 18.98
N TYR A 263 1.68 15.57 18.69
CA TYR A 263 2.05 16.24 17.44
C TYR A 263 3.56 16.37 17.30
N GLU A 264 4.25 16.86 18.34
CA GLU A 264 5.70 17.02 18.38
C GLU A 264 6.39 15.70 18.04
N PHE A 265 6.01 14.62 18.74
CA PHE A 265 6.55 13.27 18.50
C PHE A 265 6.38 12.80 17.05
N TYR A 266 5.17 12.96 16.47
CA TYR A 266 4.90 12.51 15.09
C TYR A 266 5.35 13.50 14.00
N SER A 267 5.78 14.71 14.37
CA SER A 267 6.21 15.76 13.44
C SER A 267 7.69 15.68 13.07
N GLU A 268 8.52 15.02 13.88
CA GLU A 268 9.96 14.90 13.66
C GLU A 268 10.29 14.33 12.27
N ASP A 269 9.61 13.26 11.87
CA ASP A 269 9.78 12.64 10.56
C ASP A 269 9.41 13.58 9.41
N LYS A 270 8.34 14.37 9.58
CA LYS A 270 7.90 15.36 8.58
C LYS A 270 8.96 16.44 8.40
N ILE A 271 9.47 16.96 9.50
CA ILE A 271 10.53 17.98 9.51
C ILE A 271 11.80 17.41 8.85
N LYS A 272 12.17 16.17 9.16
CA LYS A 272 13.32 15.49 8.56
C LYS A 272 13.17 15.32 7.05
N LEU A 273 11.98 14.94 6.57
CA LEU A 273 11.69 14.84 5.14
C LEU A 273 11.87 16.19 4.44
N LEU A 274 11.29 17.27 4.97
CA LEU A 274 11.39 18.59 4.36
C LEU A 274 12.82 19.16 4.39
N LYS A 275 13.57 18.91 5.47
CA LYS A 275 14.99 19.31 5.55
C LYS A 275 15.87 18.66 4.48
N LYS A 276 15.55 17.44 4.04
CA LYS A 276 16.26 16.78 2.94
C LYS A 276 16.01 17.44 1.57
N LEU A 277 14.95 18.23 1.44
CA LEU A 277 14.58 18.91 0.20
C LEU A 277 15.17 20.34 0.07
N LEU A 278 15.86 20.84 1.11
CA LEU A 278 16.45 22.18 1.16
C LEU A 278 17.95 22.17 0.87
#